data_AF-A0A7C3H4H3-F1
#
_entry.id   AF-A0A7C3H4H3-F1
#
_cell.length_a   1.000
_cell.length_b   1.000
_cell.length_c   1.000
_cell.angle_alpha   90.00
_cell.angle_beta   90.00
_cell.angle_gamma   90.00
#
_symmetry.space_group_name_H-M   'P 1'
#
loop_
_entity.id
_entity.type
_entity.pdbx_description
1 polymer ?
#
loop_
_entity_poly.entity_id
_entity_poly.type
_entity_poly.pdbx_seq_one_letter_code
_entity_poly.pdbx_strand_id
1 'polypeptide(L)'
;MKKYTISIAATFGILLVVVGIALASSAPEAPALPVSSEPAAAPLMQEDQEGCLSCHAGIEDIVDPASDMGKQLANQGQCTACHGGDPDVTDNADAAHMIDEEGEFFPDPGANNVADKTCGKCHLDYTYAMERSLMNTEAGKIQGNLWAWGVHGEYGEERTHKFGNYTIDDEDGPTPIFGTDTYKAYMEALIAAYPDQIVDRMEELPNPTVEEIVEDPSLAAFTYQRNQCQRCHVGTPPRSKRGDWRGMGCSSCHIPYSNEGFYEGGDPTIPKDEPGHLLSHTIQGTRETGGIPVESCNSCHNRGKRIGVSFEGIMEFPYGTPTDESGGKQPKLHTKQYLYIKDDLHHDPISRDGNPEGGMLCQDCHTSIDMHGDGNLFGTTLAQVEIECSDCHGETNAYPWELPIGYGEELLPDFSDEPRGVSTEPPAEATYGTKYDVEDGYLLTARGNPFGNVVRRGNDVIVHSATGRDYVVPTLKGIKEAGTWKSPDAEVAMDKIQAHQENLECYACHADWAPQCYGCHVTADYSEGKEGTDWTAIGNSRNASGVADTSLTLPGKISEGRTYLRWEDPILGINGEGRVTPLIPGCQVIYTVIGPDGETVVNNQIGHT
;
A
#
# COMPACT_ATOMS: atom_id res chain seq x y z
N MET A 1 37.58 -30.76 39.08
CA MET A 1 37.25 -32.21 39.18
C MET A 1 36.03 -32.42 38.27
N LYS A 2 36.01 -33.15 37.16
CA LYS A 2 36.86 -34.21 36.59
C LYS A 2 37.29 -33.82 35.17
N LYS A 3 38.52 -34.19 34.82
CA LYS A 3 39.03 -34.33 33.46
C LYS A 3 38.54 -35.67 32.90
N TYR A 4 38.33 -35.79 31.58
CA TYR A 4 39.00 -36.80 30.78
C TYR A 4 39.24 -36.27 29.37
N THR A 5 40.35 -36.72 28.83
CA THR A 5 41.09 -36.26 27.65
C THR A 5 41.45 -37.53 26.86
N ILE A 6 41.95 -37.35 25.63
CA ILE A 6 42.81 -38.27 24.85
C ILE A 6 42.03 -39.29 23.98
N SER A 7 42.37 -39.58 22.72
CA SER A 7 43.20 -38.96 21.66
C SER A 7 43.39 -40.01 20.54
N ILE A 8 43.63 -39.52 19.31
CA ILE A 8 44.65 -39.98 18.33
C ILE A 8 44.53 -41.39 17.72
N ALA A 9 44.52 -41.44 16.37
CA ALA A 9 45.51 -42.11 15.49
C ALA A 9 44.84 -42.56 14.18
N ALA A 10 45.15 -41.96 13.01
CA ALA A 10 46.23 -42.37 12.09
C ALA A 10 45.80 -43.54 11.15
N THR A 11 46.07 -43.69 9.85
CA THR A 11 46.83 -42.98 8.80
C THR A 11 46.74 -43.87 7.52
N PHE A 12 46.53 -43.27 6.34
CA PHE A 12 46.94 -43.68 4.97
C PHE A 12 46.37 -44.92 4.23
N GLY A 13 46.08 -44.73 2.94
CA GLY A 13 46.05 -45.80 1.92
C GLY A 13 45.40 -45.43 0.59
N ILE A 14 46.21 -44.92 -0.35
CA ILE A 14 45.90 -44.45 -1.72
C ILE A 14 45.48 -45.59 -2.67
N LEU A 15 44.48 -45.39 -3.56
CA LEU A 15 44.62 -45.57 -5.02
C LEU A 15 43.41 -45.10 -5.85
N LEU A 16 43.71 -44.32 -6.89
CA LEU A 16 42.86 -43.84 -7.98
C LEU A 16 42.27 -44.95 -8.86
N VAL A 17 41.00 -44.80 -9.28
CA VAL A 17 40.57 -45.07 -10.66
C VAL A 17 39.54 -44.00 -11.06
N VAL A 18 39.86 -43.29 -12.14
CA VAL A 18 39.04 -42.32 -12.85
C VAL A 18 37.97 -43.07 -13.65
N VAL A 19 36.69 -42.77 -13.42
CA VAL A 19 35.64 -42.86 -14.45
C VAL A 19 34.77 -41.61 -14.28
N GLY A 20 34.87 -40.71 -15.26
CA GLY A 20 34.02 -39.53 -15.33
C GLY A 20 32.61 -39.91 -15.72
N ILE A 21 31.64 -39.45 -14.94
CA ILE A 21 30.29 -39.13 -15.41
C ILE A 21 29.95 -37.81 -14.73
N ALA A 22 29.95 -36.73 -15.51
CA ALA A 22 29.35 -35.47 -15.12
C ALA A 22 27.84 -35.70 -15.04
N LEU A 23 27.31 -35.85 -13.84
CA LEU A 23 25.89 -35.63 -13.58
C LEU A 23 25.73 -34.15 -13.29
N ALA A 24 25.47 -33.39 -14.36
CA ALA A 24 24.78 -32.12 -14.22
C ALA A 24 23.40 -32.46 -13.64
N SER A 25 23.19 -32.19 -12.35
CA SER A 25 21.85 -32.07 -11.81
C SER A 25 21.31 -30.74 -12.32
N SER A 26 20.62 -30.80 -13.46
CA SER A 26 19.69 -29.75 -13.85
C SER A 26 18.72 -29.56 -12.69
N ALA A 27 18.72 -28.38 -12.09
CA ALA A 27 17.57 -27.92 -11.33
C ALA A 27 16.32 -28.15 -12.20
N PRO A 28 15.20 -28.64 -11.64
CA PRO A 28 13.96 -28.69 -12.39
C PRO A 28 13.66 -27.25 -12.84
N GLU A 29 13.57 -27.03 -14.15
CA GLU A 29 12.94 -25.83 -14.68
C GLU A 29 11.59 -25.69 -13.99
N ALA A 30 11.36 -24.54 -13.36
CA ALA A 30 10.04 -24.17 -12.87
C ALA A 30 9.04 -24.41 -14.02
N PRO A 31 7.89 -25.04 -13.76
CA PRO A 31 6.88 -25.18 -14.79
C PRO A 31 6.52 -23.77 -15.27
N ALA A 32 6.79 -23.49 -16.55
CA ALA A 32 6.24 -22.32 -17.20
C ALA A 32 4.73 -22.35 -16.94
N LEU A 33 4.22 -21.33 -16.25
CA LEU A 33 2.79 -21.14 -16.06
C LEU A 33 2.13 -21.27 -17.43
N PRO A 34 1.00 -21.98 -17.56
CA PRO A 34 0.33 -22.11 -18.83
C PRO A 34 -0.01 -20.71 -19.31
N VAL A 35 0.71 -20.26 -20.34
CA VAL A 35 0.32 -19.11 -21.15
C VAL A 35 -1.09 -19.45 -21.63
N SER A 36 -2.08 -18.78 -21.04
CA SER A 36 -3.44 -18.82 -21.56
C SER A 36 -3.34 -18.46 -23.04
N SER A 37 -4.08 -19.19 -23.87
CA SER A 37 -4.13 -18.95 -25.31
C SER A 37 -4.16 -17.44 -25.58
N GLU A 38 -3.24 -16.93 -26.40
CA GLU A 38 -3.20 -15.52 -26.80
C GLU A 38 -4.64 -15.04 -27.02
N PRO A 39 -5.16 -14.08 -26.22
CA PRO A 39 -6.45 -13.52 -26.51
C PRO A 39 -6.40 -13.00 -27.95
N ALA A 40 -7.44 -13.28 -28.73
CA ALA A 40 -7.52 -12.80 -30.10
C ALA A 40 -7.17 -11.31 -30.11
N ALA A 41 -6.14 -10.93 -30.87
CA ALA A 41 -5.70 -9.55 -30.93
C ALA A 41 -6.92 -8.66 -31.26
N ALA A 42 -7.20 -7.69 -30.40
CA ALA A 42 -8.31 -6.77 -30.60
C ALA A 42 -8.17 -6.11 -31.99
N PRO A 43 -9.27 -5.89 -32.73
CA PRO A 43 -9.21 -5.22 -34.02
C PRO A 43 -8.51 -3.87 -33.88
N LEU A 44 -7.49 -3.63 -34.72
CA LEU A 44 -6.82 -2.33 -34.77
C LEU A 44 -7.81 -1.26 -35.23
N MET A 45 -7.89 -0.14 -34.51
CA MET A 45 -8.58 1.04 -35.02
C MET A 45 -7.84 1.57 -36.25
N GLN A 46 -8.54 1.73 -37.38
CA GLN A 46 -7.96 2.31 -38.61
C GLN A 46 -7.92 3.84 -38.53
N GLU A 47 -6.95 4.47 -39.21
CA GLU A 47 -6.68 5.94 -39.19
C GLU A 47 -7.87 6.85 -39.55
N ASP A 48 -9.03 6.32 -39.97
CA ASP A 48 -10.22 7.09 -40.39
C ASP A 48 -11.56 6.57 -39.78
N GLN A 49 -11.54 5.66 -38.81
CA GLN A 49 -12.76 5.18 -38.14
C GLN A 49 -13.10 6.02 -36.91
N GLU A 50 -14.31 6.60 -36.85
CA GLU A 50 -14.81 7.25 -35.63
C GLU A 50 -14.97 6.24 -34.47
N GLY A 51 -15.30 4.97 -34.77
CA GLY A 51 -15.34 3.87 -33.80
C GLY A 51 -16.06 4.24 -32.49
N CYS A 52 -15.43 3.98 -31.34
CA CYS A 52 -15.94 4.36 -30.03
C CYS A 52 -16.23 5.87 -29.88
N LEU A 53 -15.50 6.73 -30.60
CA LEU A 53 -15.67 8.19 -30.58
C LEU A 53 -16.94 8.66 -31.28
N SER A 54 -17.66 7.78 -32.00
CA SER A 54 -18.99 8.09 -32.56
C SER A 54 -20.02 8.42 -31.47
N CYS A 55 -19.88 7.78 -30.30
CA CYS A 55 -20.66 8.06 -29.09
C CYS A 55 -19.85 8.88 -28.07
N HIS A 56 -18.59 8.51 -27.81
CA HIS A 56 -17.71 9.15 -26.82
C HIS A 56 -16.93 10.34 -27.40
N ALA A 57 -17.65 11.24 -28.07
CA ALA A 57 -17.03 12.35 -28.79
C ALA A 57 -16.38 13.37 -27.83
N GLY A 58 -15.06 13.35 -27.72
CA GLY A 58 -14.32 14.29 -26.86
C GLY A 58 -13.78 13.67 -25.57
N ILE A 59 -13.91 12.35 -25.38
CA ILE A 59 -13.12 11.64 -24.39
C ILE A 59 -11.63 11.91 -24.63
N GLU A 60 -10.88 12.15 -23.56
CA GLU A 60 -9.44 12.38 -23.65
C GLU A 60 -8.68 11.10 -23.98
N ASP A 61 -7.55 11.24 -24.68
CA ASP A 61 -6.56 10.18 -24.72
C ASP A 61 -6.06 9.92 -23.29
N ILE A 62 -6.08 8.64 -22.87
CA ILE A 62 -5.73 8.25 -21.50
C ILE A 62 -4.25 8.52 -21.15
N VAL A 63 -3.40 8.61 -22.18
CA VAL A 63 -1.99 8.96 -22.12
C VAL A 63 -1.64 9.78 -23.35
N ASP A 64 -0.52 10.52 -23.33
CA ASP A 64 -0.01 11.23 -24.52
C ASP A 64 0.18 10.23 -25.69
N PRO A 65 -0.50 10.40 -26.84
CA PRO A 65 -0.36 9.52 -28.01
C PRO A 65 1.07 9.42 -28.55
N ALA A 66 1.90 10.45 -28.31
CA ALA A 66 3.31 10.47 -28.71
C ALA A 66 4.23 9.71 -27.74
N SER A 67 3.76 9.39 -26.54
CA SER A 67 4.49 8.57 -25.57
C SER A 67 4.67 7.13 -26.08
N ASP A 68 5.60 6.39 -25.48
CA ASP A 68 5.83 4.99 -25.86
C ASP A 68 4.63 4.11 -25.50
N MET A 69 3.95 4.39 -24.38
CA MET A 69 2.69 3.73 -24.02
C MET A 69 1.58 4.07 -25.02
N GLY A 70 1.43 5.35 -25.41
CA GLY A 70 0.43 5.77 -26.40
C GLY A 70 0.59 5.06 -27.74
N LYS A 71 1.83 4.92 -28.24
CA LYS A 71 2.13 4.15 -29.45
C LYS A 71 1.83 2.65 -29.30
N GLN A 72 2.12 2.07 -28.13
CA GLN A 72 1.81 0.66 -27.86
C GLN A 72 0.30 0.43 -27.86
N LEU A 73 -0.47 1.28 -27.19
CA LEU A 73 -1.93 1.23 -27.17
C LEU A 73 -2.52 1.39 -28.57
N ALA A 74 -1.99 2.32 -29.38
CA ALA A 74 -2.38 2.46 -30.78
C ALA A 74 -2.26 1.15 -31.58
N ASN A 75 -1.20 0.37 -31.32
CA ASN A 75 -0.97 -0.92 -31.97
C ASN A 75 -1.75 -2.09 -31.32
N GLN A 76 -2.51 -1.86 -30.26
CA GLN A 76 -3.31 -2.89 -29.57
C GLN A 76 -4.82 -2.58 -29.56
N GLY A 77 -5.28 -1.64 -30.38
CA GLY A 77 -6.70 -1.28 -30.51
C GLY A 77 -7.14 -0.10 -29.65
N GLN A 78 -6.21 0.67 -29.07
CA GLN A 78 -6.46 1.87 -28.25
C GLN A 78 -7.47 1.62 -27.12
N CYS A 79 -8.73 2.02 -27.31
CA CYS A 79 -9.82 1.84 -26.35
C CYS A 79 -10.05 0.36 -26.04
N THR A 80 -10.04 -0.49 -27.08
CA THR A 80 -10.34 -1.93 -26.96
C THR A 80 -9.21 -2.71 -26.31
N ALA A 81 -8.00 -2.14 -26.25
CA ALA A 81 -6.87 -2.73 -25.53
C ALA A 81 -7.18 -2.88 -24.04
N CYS A 82 -7.88 -1.90 -23.46
CA CYS A 82 -8.22 -1.86 -22.04
C CYS A 82 -9.69 -2.23 -21.78
N HIS A 83 -10.61 -1.67 -22.56
CA HIS A 83 -12.05 -1.81 -22.29
C HIS A 83 -12.71 -2.96 -23.06
N GLY A 84 -12.04 -3.49 -24.09
CA GLY A 84 -12.67 -4.35 -25.08
C GLY A 84 -13.76 -3.63 -25.88
N GLY A 85 -14.89 -4.29 -26.10
CA GLY A 85 -15.95 -3.87 -27.02
C GLY A 85 -15.63 -4.12 -28.50
N ASP A 86 -16.60 -3.80 -29.35
CA ASP A 86 -16.52 -3.86 -30.80
C ASP A 86 -16.45 -2.43 -31.40
N PRO A 87 -15.28 -2.00 -31.90
CA PRO A 87 -15.09 -0.66 -32.46
C PRO A 87 -15.78 -0.48 -33.82
N ASP A 88 -16.26 -1.56 -34.46
CA ASP A 88 -17.01 -1.48 -35.72
C ASP A 88 -18.49 -1.11 -35.51
N VAL A 89 -18.99 -1.22 -34.28
CA VAL A 89 -20.36 -0.84 -33.93
C VAL A 89 -20.39 0.62 -33.45
N THR A 90 -21.08 1.49 -34.19
CA THR A 90 -21.05 2.97 -33.98
C THR A 90 -22.42 3.59 -33.71
N ASP A 91 -23.49 2.80 -33.74
CA ASP A 91 -24.87 3.28 -33.62
C ASP A 91 -25.65 2.67 -32.44
N ASN A 92 -25.04 1.72 -31.72
CA ASN A 92 -25.66 1.01 -30.61
C ASN A 92 -24.64 0.71 -29.51
N ALA A 93 -24.74 1.43 -28.39
CA ALA A 93 -23.84 1.28 -27.24
C ALA A 93 -23.88 -0.14 -26.64
N ASP A 94 -25.07 -0.73 -26.48
CA ASP A 94 -25.21 -2.07 -25.88
C ASP A 94 -24.48 -3.11 -26.74
N ALA A 95 -24.58 -3.02 -28.07
CA ALA A 95 -23.88 -3.93 -28.98
C ALA A 95 -22.37 -3.62 -29.08
N ALA A 96 -21.97 -2.35 -29.05
CA ALA A 96 -20.57 -1.93 -29.07
C ALA A 96 -19.82 -2.34 -27.79
N HIS A 97 -20.51 -2.46 -26.66
CA HIS A 97 -19.93 -2.88 -25.37
C HIS A 97 -19.93 -4.40 -25.18
N MET A 98 -20.27 -5.20 -26.19
CA MET A 98 -20.11 -6.66 -26.15
C MET A 98 -18.72 -7.06 -26.65
N ILE A 99 -18.08 -8.02 -25.99
CA ILE A 99 -16.87 -8.69 -26.49
C ILE A 99 -17.30 -10.13 -26.77
N ASP A 100 -17.60 -10.47 -28.03
CA ASP A 100 -18.01 -11.82 -28.47
C ASP A 100 -19.15 -12.51 -27.66
N GLU A 101 -19.30 -13.84 -27.79
CA GLU A 101 -20.36 -14.63 -27.12
C GLU A 101 -20.10 -14.87 -25.62
N GLU A 102 -18.89 -14.54 -25.11
CA GLU A 102 -18.41 -14.90 -23.76
C GLU A 102 -17.82 -13.73 -22.95
N GLY A 103 -17.60 -12.54 -23.52
CA GLY A 103 -16.97 -11.38 -22.86
C GLY A 103 -17.86 -10.12 -22.77
N GLU A 104 -17.66 -9.37 -21.69
CA GLU A 104 -18.34 -8.09 -21.43
C GLU A 104 -17.30 -6.95 -21.46
N PHE A 105 -17.68 -5.76 -21.94
CA PHE A 105 -16.91 -4.52 -21.77
C PHE A 105 -16.43 -4.36 -20.32
N PHE A 106 -15.19 -3.91 -20.14
CA PHE A 106 -14.59 -3.67 -18.82
C PHE A 106 -14.79 -2.21 -18.41
N PRO A 107 -15.74 -1.88 -17.50
CA PRO A 107 -15.99 -0.49 -17.13
C PRO A 107 -14.85 0.11 -16.31
N ASP A 108 -14.21 -0.73 -15.51
CA ASP A 108 -12.96 -0.43 -14.82
C ASP A 108 -11.90 -1.45 -15.23
N PRO A 109 -11.06 -1.14 -16.23
CA PRO A 109 -10.06 -2.08 -16.72
C PRO A 109 -8.94 -2.31 -15.71
N GLY A 110 -8.79 -1.50 -14.65
CA GLY A 110 -7.78 -1.70 -13.62
C GLY A 110 -8.22 -2.64 -12.49
N ALA A 111 -9.47 -3.10 -12.45
CA ALA A 111 -9.95 -4.00 -11.41
C ALA A 111 -9.17 -5.32 -11.40
N ASN A 112 -8.70 -5.77 -10.23
CA ASN A 112 -7.76 -6.90 -10.10
C ASN A 112 -8.18 -8.17 -10.85
N ASN A 113 -9.47 -8.52 -10.86
CA ASN A 113 -9.97 -9.76 -11.48
C ASN A 113 -10.09 -9.71 -13.02
N VAL A 114 -9.85 -8.55 -13.64
CA VAL A 114 -9.73 -8.39 -15.09
C VAL A 114 -8.38 -7.79 -15.50
N ALA A 115 -7.56 -7.38 -14.52
CA ALA A 115 -6.28 -6.73 -14.74
C ALA A 115 -5.33 -7.60 -15.57
N ASP A 116 -5.39 -8.93 -15.42
CA ASP A 116 -4.64 -9.89 -16.25
C ASP A 116 -4.96 -9.78 -17.75
N LYS A 117 -6.22 -9.45 -18.09
CA LYS A 117 -6.70 -9.27 -19.47
C LYS A 117 -6.49 -7.85 -20.01
N THR A 118 -6.11 -6.90 -19.16
CA THR A 118 -5.97 -5.48 -19.52
C THR A 118 -4.53 -5.02 -19.28
N CYS A 119 -4.18 -4.61 -18.07
CA CYS A 119 -2.85 -4.17 -17.65
C CYS A 119 -1.80 -5.28 -17.80
N GLY A 120 -2.18 -6.52 -17.48
CA GLY A 120 -1.36 -7.73 -17.48
C GLY A 120 -0.88 -8.16 -18.87
N LYS A 121 -1.47 -7.62 -19.94
CA LYS A 121 -0.95 -7.74 -21.31
C LYS A 121 0.49 -7.23 -21.43
N CYS A 122 0.85 -6.25 -20.61
CA CYS A 122 2.19 -5.66 -20.57
C CYS A 122 2.88 -5.80 -19.20
N HIS A 123 2.10 -5.93 -18.11
CA HIS A 123 2.59 -5.84 -16.72
C HIS A 123 2.18 -7.05 -15.87
N LEU A 124 2.28 -8.26 -16.42
CA LEU A 124 1.77 -9.49 -15.79
C LEU A 124 2.26 -9.69 -14.35
N ASP A 125 3.55 -9.49 -14.09
CA ASP A 125 4.14 -9.68 -12.76
C ASP A 125 3.53 -8.74 -11.71
N TYR A 126 3.14 -7.52 -12.09
CA TYR A 126 2.47 -6.59 -11.18
C TYR A 126 1.02 -7.00 -10.89
N THR A 127 0.35 -7.69 -11.81
CA THR A 127 -0.97 -8.25 -11.51
C THR A 127 -0.88 -9.35 -10.46
N TYR A 128 0.13 -10.22 -10.57
CA TYR A 128 0.41 -11.27 -9.58
C TYR A 128 0.75 -10.70 -8.20
N ALA A 129 1.64 -9.70 -8.16
CA ALA A 129 2.05 -9.06 -6.92
C ALA A 129 0.90 -8.26 -6.26
N MET A 130 0.13 -7.51 -7.04
CA MET A 130 -0.98 -6.69 -6.53
C MET A 130 -2.02 -7.54 -5.81
N GLU A 131 -2.35 -8.73 -6.33
CA GLU A 131 -3.26 -9.67 -5.67
C GLU A 131 -2.78 -10.10 -4.27
N ARG A 132 -1.47 -10.17 -4.06
CA ARG A 132 -0.81 -10.59 -2.80
C ARG A 132 -0.40 -9.43 -1.90
N SER A 133 -0.40 -8.21 -2.44
CA SER A 133 -0.04 -6.99 -1.71
C SER A 133 -0.96 -6.73 -0.51
N LEU A 134 -0.44 -6.01 0.49
CA LEU A 134 -1.24 -5.53 1.62
C LEU A 134 -2.41 -4.62 1.21
N MET A 135 -2.31 -3.93 0.05
CA MET A 135 -3.37 -3.07 -0.47
C MET A 135 -4.60 -3.88 -0.92
N ASN A 136 -4.41 -5.16 -1.27
CA ASN A 136 -5.49 -6.06 -1.62
C ASN A 136 -5.89 -6.99 -0.46
N THR A 137 -4.92 -7.55 0.27
CA THR A 137 -5.19 -8.54 1.33
C THR A 137 -5.65 -7.93 2.65
N GLU A 138 -5.22 -6.69 2.97
CA GLU A 138 -5.44 -5.98 4.24
C GLU A 138 -5.01 -6.75 5.53
N ALA A 139 -4.20 -7.79 5.40
CA ALA A 139 -3.89 -8.76 6.47
C ALA A 139 -3.43 -8.12 7.79
N GLY A 140 -2.48 -7.18 7.74
CA GLY A 140 -1.95 -6.51 8.94
C GLY A 140 -2.97 -5.68 9.72
N LYS A 141 -4.00 -5.16 9.05
CA LYS A 141 -5.08 -4.40 9.71
C LYS A 141 -6.12 -5.34 10.31
N ILE A 142 -6.38 -6.48 9.68
CA ILE A 142 -7.28 -7.52 10.20
C ILE A 142 -6.79 -7.98 11.56
N GLN A 143 -5.53 -8.40 11.66
CA GLN A 143 -4.99 -8.92 12.91
C GLN A 143 -5.03 -7.89 14.04
N GLY A 144 -4.66 -6.63 13.73
CA GLY A 144 -4.72 -5.54 14.70
C GLY A 144 -6.14 -5.32 15.26
N ASN A 145 -7.18 -5.46 14.42
CA ASN A 145 -8.56 -5.41 14.88
C ASN A 145 -8.93 -6.60 15.78
N LEU A 146 -8.60 -7.83 15.37
CA LEU A 146 -8.91 -9.03 16.16
C LEU A 146 -8.28 -8.96 17.57
N TRP A 147 -7.01 -8.56 17.65
CA TRP A 147 -6.34 -8.33 18.94
C TRP A 147 -6.98 -7.20 19.76
N ALA A 148 -7.32 -6.07 19.14
CA ALA A 148 -7.92 -4.94 19.85
C ALA A 148 -9.33 -5.26 20.41
N TRP A 149 -10.04 -6.22 19.81
CA TRP A 149 -11.33 -6.73 20.31
C TRP A 149 -11.19 -7.87 21.32
N GLY A 150 -9.99 -8.43 21.51
CA GLY A 150 -9.76 -9.57 22.38
C GLY A 150 -10.34 -10.87 21.82
N VAL A 151 -10.30 -11.06 20.50
CA VAL A 151 -10.72 -12.32 19.87
C VAL A 151 -9.73 -13.44 20.27
N HIS A 152 -10.24 -14.56 20.78
CA HIS A 152 -9.44 -15.68 21.31
C HIS A 152 -9.72 -17.00 20.55
N GLY A 153 -9.06 -18.08 20.95
CA GLY A 153 -9.24 -19.40 20.34
C GLY A 153 -8.69 -19.50 18.91
N GLU A 154 -9.41 -20.22 18.04
CA GLU A 154 -8.98 -20.54 16.66
C GLU A 154 -8.72 -19.30 15.78
N TYR A 155 -9.28 -18.15 16.16
CA TYR A 155 -9.26 -16.91 15.40
C TYR A 155 -8.21 -15.87 15.86
N GLY A 156 -7.60 -15.98 17.06
CA GLY A 156 -6.86 -14.84 17.61
C GLY A 156 -5.72 -15.09 18.60
N GLU A 157 -5.48 -16.33 19.06
CA GLU A 157 -4.38 -16.62 20.00
C GLU A 157 -3.02 -16.84 19.34
N GLU A 158 -3.01 -17.19 18.06
CA GLU A 158 -1.77 -17.39 17.30
C GLU A 158 -1.18 -16.03 16.89
N ARG A 159 0.15 -15.89 17.01
CA ARG A 159 0.87 -14.71 16.47
C ARG A 159 0.97 -14.75 14.94
N THR A 160 0.42 -15.79 14.32
CA THR A 160 0.40 -16.05 12.90
C THR A 160 -0.69 -15.23 12.22
N HIS A 161 -0.29 -14.41 11.25
CA HIS A 161 -1.19 -13.53 10.50
C HIS A 161 -1.77 -14.29 9.30
N LYS A 162 -2.80 -15.10 9.53
CA LYS A 162 -3.35 -16.02 8.53
C LYS A 162 -4.57 -15.51 7.76
N PHE A 163 -5.16 -14.38 8.14
CA PHE A 163 -6.38 -13.88 7.50
C PHE A 163 -6.12 -12.74 6.52
N GLY A 164 -6.76 -12.82 5.35
CA GLY A 164 -6.80 -11.77 4.33
C GLY A 164 -8.22 -11.58 3.79
N ASN A 165 -8.39 -10.71 2.80
CA ASN A 165 -9.67 -10.54 2.09
C ASN A 165 -10.04 -11.71 1.17
N TYR A 166 -9.08 -12.58 0.91
CA TYR A 166 -9.17 -13.69 -0.03
C TYR A 166 -8.44 -14.90 0.55
N THR A 167 -8.87 -16.09 0.17
CA THR A 167 -8.03 -17.27 0.32
C THR A 167 -7.02 -17.27 -0.82
N ILE A 168 -5.73 -17.20 -0.49
CA ILE A 168 -4.65 -17.07 -1.47
C ILE A 168 -3.38 -17.77 -0.98
N ASP A 169 -2.67 -18.37 -1.92
CA ASP A 169 -1.38 -19.05 -1.70
C ASP A 169 -0.25 -18.24 -2.36
N ASP A 170 0.91 -18.27 -1.70
CA ASP A 170 2.20 -17.92 -2.27
C ASP A 170 2.77 -19.15 -2.98
N GLU A 171 2.69 -19.18 -4.31
CA GLU A 171 2.97 -20.38 -5.11
C GLU A 171 4.44 -20.47 -5.56
N ASP A 172 5.16 -19.35 -5.57
CA ASP A 172 6.54 -19.21 -6.01
C ASP A 172 7.56 -19.24 -4.85
N GLY A 173 7.07 -19.19 -3.62
CA GLY A 173 7.85 -19.43 -2.42
C GLY A 173 8.55 -18.17 -1.90
N PRO A 174 9.48 -18.31 -0.95
CA PRO A 174 9.97 -17.18 -0.15
C PRO A 174 10.90 -16.21 -0.90
N THR A 175 11.17 -16.45 -2.18
CA THR A 175 12.03 -15.58 -2.98
C THR A 175 11.14 -14.60 -3.74
N PRO A 176 11.21 -13.29 -3.44
CA PRO A 176 10.40 -12.31 -4.15
C PRO A 176 10.65 -12.30 -5.66
N ILE A 177 9.61 -12.01 -6.45
CA ILE A 177 9.74 -11.88 -7.91
C ILE A 177 10.46 -10.59 -8.29
N PHE A 178 10.25 -9.53 -7.50
CA PHE A 178 10.87 -8.22 -7.68
C PHE A 178 12.10 -8.01 -6.77
N GLY A 179 12.85 -6.94 -7.04
CA GLY A 179 13.99 -6.51 -6.24
C GLY A 179 15.35 -7.06 -6.69
N THR A 180 16.42 -6.50 -6.10
CA THR A 180 17.81 -6.91 -6.37
C THR A 180 18.15 -8.26 -5.74
N ASP A 181 19.26 -8.87 -6.13
CA ASP A 181 19.75 -10.10 -5.48
C ASP A 181 19.97 -9.90 -3.97
N THR A 182 20.42 -8.71 -3.55
CA THR A 182 20.58 -8.34 -2.13
C THR A 182 19.23 -8.30 -1.43
N TYR A 183 18.23 -7.65 -2.04
CA TYR A 183 16.87 -7.61 -1.50
C TYR A 183 16.27 -9.00 -1.36
N LYS A 184 16.38 -9.84 -2.39
CA LYS A 184 15.86 -11.21 -2.35
C LYS A 184 16.52 -12.03 -1.25
N ALA A 185 17.85 -11.95 -1.11
CA ALA A 185 18.56 -12.61 -0.02
C ALA A 185 18.15 -12.10 1.37
N TYR A 186 17.88 -10.79 1.49
CA TYR A 186 17.38 -10.20 2.73
C TYR A 186 15.98 -10.70 3.07
N MET A 187 15.05 -10.69 2.10
CA MET A 187 13.68 -11.16 2.28
C MET A 187 13.61 -12.64 2.60
N GLU A 188 14.40 -13.50 1.95
CA GLU A 188 14.49 -14.93 2.30
C GLU A 188 14.93 -15.13 3.76
N ALA A 189 15.91 -14.36 4.23
CA ALA A 189 16.36 -14.40 5.62
C ALA A 189 15.29 -13.88 6.59
N LEU A 190 14.57 -12.82 6.20
CA LEU A 190 13.50 -12.23 6.99
C LEU A 190 12.31 -13.18 7.14
N ILE A 191 11.89 -13.81 6.04
CA ILE A 191 10.83 -14.83 6.02
C ILE A 191 11.23 -16.01 6.90
N ALA A 192 12.48 -16.48 6.79
CA ALA A 192 12.98 -17.56 7.65
C ALA A 192 13.00 -17.19 9.15
N ALA A 193 13.25 -15.92 9.48
CA ALA A 193 13.25 -15.43 10.86
C ALA A 193 11.84 -15.18 11.41
N TYR A 194 10.88 -14.79 10.55
CA TYR A 194 9.53 -14.38 10.93
C TYR A 194 8.43 -15.06 10.08
N PRO A 195 8.37 -16.40 10.02
CA PRO A 195 7.42 -17.14 9.18
C PRO A 195 5.95 -16.94 9.56
N ASP A 196 5.68 -16.46 10.78
CA ASP A 196 4.33 -16.11 11.24
C ASP A 196 3.85 -14.74 10.74
N GLN A 197 4.77 -13.92 10.23
CA GLN A 197 4.52 -12.53 9.79
C GLN A 197 4.60 -12.38 8.27
N ILE A 198 5.28 -13.28 7.58
CA ILE A 198 5.31 -13.40 6.13
C ILE A 198 4.97 -14.86 5.83
N VAL A 199 3.72 -15.08 5.44
CA VAL A 199 3.09 -16.41 5.42
C VAL A 199 3.10 -16.96 3.98
N ASP A 200 2.99 -18.27 3.82
CA ASP A 200 2.83 -18.91 2.50
C ASP A 200 1.36 -19.02 2.07
N ARG A 201 0.42 -18.76 2.98
CA ARG A 201 -1.01 -18.85 2.75
C ARG A 201 -1.80 -17.90 3.62
N MET A 202 -2.83 -17.30 3.03
CA MET A 202 -3.89 -16.61 3.75
C MET A 202 -5.25 -17.27 3.51
N GLU A 203 -6.10 -17.21 4.53
CA GLU A 203 -7.49 -17.62 4.50
C GLU A 203 -8.39 -16.38 4.41
N GLU A 204 -9.50 -16.50 3.68
CA GLU A 204 -10.50 -15.43 3.67
C GLU A 204 -11.02 -15.15 5.08
N LEU A 205 -11.18 -13.86 5.38
CA LEU A 205 -11.75 -13.38 6.63
C LEU A 205 -13.08 -14.10 6.96
N PRO A 206 -13.19 -14.75 8.14
CA PRO A 206 -14.41 -15.43 8.57
C PRO A 206 -15.65 -14.54 8.63
N ASN A 207 -16.83 -15.17 8.54
CA ASN A 207 -18.12 -14.54 8.79
C ASN A 207 -18.92 -15.40 9.79
N PRO A 208 -18.64 -15.26 11.11
CA PRO A 208 -19.33 -16.01 12.15
C PRO A 208 -20.84 -15.76 12.14
N THR A 209 -21.63 -16.75 12.54
CA THR A 209 -23.08 -16.61 12.61
C THR A 209 -23.49 -15.71 13.79
N VAL A 210 -24.73 -15.20 13.74
CA VAL A 210 -25.26 -14.39 14.85
C VAL A 210 -25.32 -15.21 16.15
N GLU A 211 -25.58 -16.50 16.06
CA GLU A 211 -25.57 -17.41 17.21
C GLU A 211 -24.17 -17.51 17.83
N GLU A 212 -23.12 -17.70 17.02
CA GLU A 212 -21.73 -17.73 17.48
C GLU A 212 -21.33 -16.40 18.13
N ILE A 213 -21.77 -15.26 17.58
CA ILE A 213 -21.51 -13.93 18.12
C ILE A 213 -22.26 -13.68 19.44
N VAL A 214 -23.46 -14.27 19.63
CA VAL A 214 -24.18 -14.17 20.90
C VAL A 214 -23.47 -15.00 21.98
N GLU A 215 -22.88 -16.14 21.61
CA GLU A 215 -22.09 -16.99 22.51
C GLU A 215 -20.72 -16.37 22.85
N ASP A 216 -20.03 -15.82 21.85
CA ASP A 216 -18.79 -15.05 22.00
C ASP A 216 -18.91 -13.66 21.33
N PRO A 217 -19.29 -12.63 22.11
CA PRO A 217 -19.44 -11.26 21.60
C PRO A 217 -18.19 -10.63 21.00
N SER A 218 -16.99 -11.16 21.27
CA SER A 218 -15.75 -10.66 20.64
C SER A 218 -15.76 -10.90 19.13
N LEU A 219 -16.45 -11.94 18.64
CA LEU A 219 -16.57 -12.28 17.23
C LEU A 219 -17.33 -11.23 16.40
N ALA A 220 -18.05 -10.30 17.04
CA ALA A 220 -18.59 -9.12 16.35
C ALA A 220 -17.49 -8.24 15.72
N ALA A 221 -16.20 -8.45 16.09
CA ALA A 221 -15.05 -7.90 15.41
C ALA A 221 -15.03 -8.22 13.90
N PHE A 222 -15.49 -9.41 13.49
CA PHE A 222 -15.56 -9.80 12.08
C PHE A 222 -16.64 -9.01 11.34
N THR A 223 -17.83 -8.85 11.94
CA THR A 223 -18.88 -7.98 11.40
C THR A 223 -18.37 -6.54 11.25
N TYR A 224 -17.67 -6.03 12.26
CA TYR A 224 -17.05 -4.70 12.19
C TYR A 224 -16.00 -4.60 11.07
N GLN A 225 -15.12 -5.59 10.95
CA GLN A 225 -14.06 -5.64 9.95
C GLN A 225 -14.65 -5.66 8.53
N ARG A 226 -15.55 -6.61 8.24
CA ARG A 226 -16.23 -6.77 6.94
C ARG A 226 -17.08 -5.55 6.57
N ASN A 227 -17.68 -4.88 7.55
CA ASN A 227 -18.59 -3.74 7.31
C ASN A 227 -17.90 -2.37 7.22
N GLN A 228 -16.83 -2.14 7.95
CA GLN A 228 -16.21 -0.81 8.07
C GLN A 228 -14.76 -0.73 7.60
N CYS A 229 -13.95 -1.77 7.83
CA CYS A 229 -12.53 -1.74 7.54
C CYS A 229 -12.23 -2.17 6.10
N GLN A 230 -12.90 -3.23 5.63
CA GLN A 230 -12.65 -3.81 4.31
C GLN A 230 -13.21 -3.02 3.13
N ARG A 231 -13.68 -1.78 3.32
CA ARG A 231 -14.02 -0.90 2.19
C ARG A 231 -12.80 -0.31 1.48
N CYS A 232 -11.62 -0.41 2.10
CA CYS A 232 -10.39 0.21 1.61
C CYS A 232 -9.52 -0.71 0.77
N HIS A 233 -9.77 -2.04 0.75
CA HIS A 233 -8.98 -2.91 -0.13
C HIS A 233 -9.25 -2.58 -1.59
N VAL A 234 -8.20 -2.63 -2.41
CA VAL A 234 -8.29 -2.19 -3.79
C VAL A 234 -9.19 -3.09 -4.64
N GLY A 235 -9.46 -4.32 -4.19
CA GLY A 235 -10.37 -5.26 -4.84
C GLY A 235 -11.87 -4.98 -4.64
N THR A 236 -12.27 -3.98 -3.84
CA THR A 236 -13.69 -3.58 -3.72
C THR A 236 -13.94 -2.22 -4.36
N PRO A 237 -15.14 -1.97 -4.93
CA PRO A 237 -15.56 -0.63 -5.29
C PRO A 237 -15.54 0.31 -4.08
N PRO A 238 -15.44 1.64 -4.30
CA PRO A 238 -15.46 2.61 -3.23
C PRO A 238 -16.82 2.67 -2.55
N ARG A 239 -16.82 3.24 -1.35
CA ARG A 239 -18.06 3.72 -0.74
C ARG A 239 -18.51 4.99 -1.46
N SER A 240 -19.78 5.08 -1.87
CA SER A 240 -20.35 6.25 -2.54
C SER A 240 -20.55 7.45 -1.58
N LYS A 241 -19.43 8.05 -1.15
CA LYS A 241 -19.37 9.21 -0.25
C LYS A 241 -18.26 10.15 -0.71
N ARG A 242 -18.47 11.45 -0.47
CA ARG A 242 -17.48 12.51 -0.71
C ARG A 242 -16.12 12.17 -0.08
N GLY A 243 -15.08 12.19 -0.90
CA GLY A 243 -13.69 11.83 -0.59
C GLY A 243 -13.35 10.35 -0.80
N ASP A 244 -14.32 9.45 -0.84
CA ASP A 244 -14.03 8.00 -0.93
C ASP A 244 -14.01 7.48 -2.37
N TRP A 245 -14.25 8.34 -3.37
CA TRP A 245 -14.31 7.96 -4.78
C TRP A 245 -12.95 7.50 -5.29
N ARG A 246 -12.93 6.36 -5.99
CA ARG A 246 -11.76 5.76 -6.64
C ARG A 246 -12.21 4.63 -7.57
N GLY A 247 -11.31 4.19 -8.46
CA GLY A 247 -11.45 2.91 -9.14
C GLY A 247 -11.10 1.71 -8.24
N MET A 248 -10.96 0.55 -8.86
CA MET A 248 -10.55 -0.72 -8.27
C MET A 248 -9.21 -1.18 -8.84
N GLY A 249 -8.50 -2.02 -8.09
CA GLY A 249 -7.19 -2.55 -8.44
C GLY A 249 -6.21 -1.44 -8.84
N CYS A 250 -5.61 -1.51 -10.02
CA CYS A 250 -4.69 -0.49 -10.53
C CYS A 250 -5.35 0.90 -10.61
N SER A 251 -6.64 0.96 -11.00
CA SER A 251 -7.38 2.21 -11.15
C SER A 251 -7.65 2.92 -9.83
N SER A 252 -7.50 2.25 -8.68
CA SER A 252 -7.68 2.92 -7.38
C SER A 252 -6.65 4.01 -7.14
N CYS A 253 -5.48 3.90 -7.76
CA CYS A 253 -4.36 4.81 -7.60
C CYS A 253 -4.04 5.56 -8.89
N HIS A 254 -4.11 4.87 -10.03
CA HIS A 254 -3.65 5.43 -11.31
C HIS A 254 -4.72 6.23 -12.07
N ILE A 255 -6.00 6.13 -11.71
CA ILE A 255 -7.07 6.92 -12.33
C ILE A 255 -7.55 7.98 -11.33
N PRO A 256 -7.45 9.28 -11.65
CA PRO A 256 -7.76 10.34 -10.69
C PRO A 256 -9.26 10.45 -10.46
N TYR A 257 -9.64 10.67 -9.20
CA TYR A 257 -10.99 11.05 -8.79
C TYR A 257 -10.90 12.33 -7.96
N SER A 258 -11.88 13.24 -8.14
CA SER A 258 -12.01 14.37 -7.22
C SER A 258 -12.69 13.94 -5.92
N ASN A 259 -12.50 14.73 -4.86
CA ASN A 259 -13.24 14.53 -3.61
C ASN A 259 -14.77 14.56 -3.81
N GLU A 260 -15.27 15.28 -4.81
CA GLU A 260 -16.69 15.32 -5.12
C GLU A 260 -17.15 14.14 -6.00
N GLY A 261 -16.24 13.55 -6.78
CA GLY A 261 -16.52 12.43 -7.69
C GLY A 261 -17.16 12.88 -9.01
N PHE A 262 -16.93 14.12 -9.44
CA PHE A 262 -17.41 14.64 -10.71
C PHE A 262 -16.39 14.44 -11.83
N TYR A 263 -16.89 14.21 -13.05
CA TYR A 263 -16.10 14.24 -14.27
C TYR A 263 -15.93 15.67 -14.77
N GLU A 264 -14.68 16.05 -15.01
CA GLU A 264 -14.29 17.38 -15.49
C GLU A 264 -13.76 17.35 -16.93
N GLY A 265 -13.73 16.17 -17.57
CA GLY A 265 -13.25 16.01 -18.93
C GLY A 265 -14.24 16.39 -20.04
N GLY A 266 -13.89 16.05 -21.28
CA GLY A 266 -14.53 16.47 -22.52
C GLY A 266 -15.68 15.59 -23.00
N ASP A 267 -15.80 14.34 -22.53
CA ASP A 267 -16.83 13.40 -22.97
C ASP A 267 -18.25 13.90 -22.61
N PRO A 268 -19.12 14.21 -23.60
CA PRO A 268 -20.47 14.73 -23.39
C PRO A 268 -21.46 13.66 -22.92
N THR A 269 -21.09 12.38 -22.97
CA THR A 269 -21.92 11.25 -22.51
C THR A 269 -21.84 11.05 -21.01
N ILE A 270 -20.81 11.61 -20.35
CA ILE A 270 -20.62 11.51 -18.90
C ILE A 270 -21.24 12.75 -18.22
N PRO A 271 -22.19 12.58 -17.29
CA PRO A 271 -22.76 13.69 -16.53
C PRO A 271 -21.70 14.41 -15.69
N LYS A 272 -21.72 15.75 -15.72
CA LYS A 272 -20.75 16.60 -15.00
C LYS A 272 -21.22 17.04 -13.60
N ASP A 273 -22.48 16.77 -13.28
CA ASP A 273 -23.14 17.10 -12.02
C ASP A 273 -23.57 15.86 -11.21
N GLU A 274 -23.19 14.66 -11.67
CA GLU A 274 -23.42 13.40 -10.98
C GLU A 274 -22.12 12.88 -10.33
N PRO A 275 -22.11 12.60 -9.02
CA PRO A 275 -20.97 11.97 -8.37
C PRO A 275 -20.79 10.50 -8.79
N GLY A 276 -19.57 10.00 -8.72
CA GLY A 276 -19.25 8.60 -9.02
C GLY A 276 -18.43 8.41 -10.30
N HIS A 277 -17.95 9.50 -10.90
CA HIS A 277 -17.11 9.48 -12.08
C HIS A 277 -15.67 9.88 -11.75
N LEU A 278 -14.74 9.33 -12.54
CA LEU A 278 -13.34 9.76 -12.57
C LEU A 278 -13.24 11.25 -12.90
N LEU A 279 -12.18 11.91 -12.45
CA LEU A 279 -11.96 13.35 -12.67
C LEU A 279 -11.70 13.65 -14.15
N SER A 280 -10.83 12.87 -14.78
CA SER A 280 -10.50 12.98 -16.20
C SER A 280 -9.98 11.63 -16.70
N HIS A 281 -10.16 11.34 -17.98
CA HIS A 281 -9.70 10.08 -18.57
C HIS A 281 -8.18 10.16 -18.81
N THR A 282 -7.40 10.02 -17.73
CA THR A 282 -5.93 10.08 -17.74
C THR A 282 -5.33 9.12 -16.72
N ILE A 283 -4.17 8.56 -17.03
CA ILE A 283 -3.38 7.76 -16.07
C ILE A 283 -2.35 8.66 -15.37
N GLN A 284 -2.23 8.51 -14.05
CA GLN A 284 -1.28 9.19 -13.18
C GLN A 284 -0.31 8.19 -12.53
N GLY A 285 0.91 8.62 -12.19
CA GLY A 285 1.91 7.75 -11.55
C GLY A 285 3.35 8.13 -11.80
N THR A 286 3.59 8.92 -12.85
CA THR A 286 4.93 9.35 -13.28
C THR A 286 5.11 10.85 -13.11
N ARG A 287 6.36 11.30 -13.16
CA ARG A 287 6.70 12.73 -13.10
C ARG A 287 6.08 13.53 -14.23
N GLU A 288 5.99 12.95 -15.41
CA GLU A 288 5.38 13.55 -16.59
C GLU A 288 3.88 13.77 -16.41
N THR A 289 3.23 12.92 -15.60
CA THR A 289 1.80 13.00 -15.28
C THR A 289 1.49 13.77 -13.99
N GLY A 290 2.52 14.25 -13.28
CA GLY A 290 2.39 14.97 -12.01
C GLY A 290 2.27 14.08 -10.76
N GLY A 291 2.52 12.77 -10.90
CA GLY A 291 2.42 11.78 -9.82
C GLY A 291 0.98 11.48 -9.38
N ILE A 292 0.84 10.60 -8.39
CA ILE A 292 -0.43 10.27 -7.73
C ILE A 292 -0.69 11.29 -6.62
N PRO A 293 -1.79 12.06 -6.69
CA PRO A 293 -2.19 13.00 -5.64
C PRO A 293 -2.38 12.30 -4.29
N VAL A 294 -2.07 13.01 -3.20
CA VAL A 294 -2.23 12.50 -1.84
C VAL A 294 -3.69 12.15 -1.55
N GLU A 295 -4.64 12.86 -2.17
CA GLU A 295 -6.07 12.62 -2.08
C GLU A 295 -6.47 11.22 -2.58
N SER A 296 -5.79 10.69 -3.60
CA SER A 296 -6.02 9.33 -4.08
C SER A 296 -5.69 8.30 -2.99
N CYS A 297 -4.56 8.48 -2.29
CA CYS A 297 -4.17 7.66 -1.15
C CYS A 297 -5.17 7.81 0.01
N ASN A 298 -5.67 9.03 0.23
CA ASN A 298 -6.60 9.34 1.31
C ASN A 298 -7.98 8.74 1.16
N SER A 299 -8.39 8.31 -0.04
CA SER A 299 -9.61 7.49 -0.20
C SER A 299 -9.61 6.26 0.74
N CYS A 300 -8.42 5.73 1.05
CA CYS A 300 -8.20 4.58 1.93
C CYS A 300 -7.43 4.94 3.23
N HIS A 301 -6.44 5.83 3.18
CA HIS A 301 -5.54 6.18 4.28
C HIS A 301 -6.09 7.27 5.23
N ASN A 302 -7.41 7.51 5.21
CA ASN A 302 -8.12 8.45 6.10
C ASN A 302 -8.58 7.87 7.45
N ARG A 303 -8.41 6.56 7.70
CA ARG A 303 -8.79 5.87 8.96
C ARG A 303 -7.61 5.10 9.57
N GLY A 304 -7.88 4.38 10.67
CA GLY A 304 -6.87 3.59 11.38
C GLY A 304 -5.76 4.50 11.91
N LYS A 305 -4.54 4.31 11.41
CA LYS A 305 -3.37 5.14 11.72
C LYS A 305 -3.46 6.58 11.19
N ARG A 306 -4.39 6.87 10.26
CA ARG A 306 -4.64 8.22 9.71
C ARG A 306 -3.42 8.83 9.02
N ILE A 307 -2.57 7.99 8.41
CA ILE A 307 -1.26 8.42 7.91
C ILE A 307 -1.38 9.46 6.79
N GLY A 308 -2.29 9.29 5.83
CA GLY A 308 -2.42 10.22 4.70
C GLY A 308 -2.96 11.58 5.14
N VAL A 309 -3.99 11.60 5.98
CA VAL A 309 -4.55 12.85 6.51
C VAL A 309 -3.58 13.56 7.47
N SER A 310 -2.79 12.82 8.24
CA SER A 310 -1.73 13.41 9.08
C SER A 310 -0.57 13.96 8.26
N PHE A 311 -0.22 13.33 7.12
CA PHE A 311 0.79 13.84 6.19
C PHE A 311 0.39 15.21 5.63
N GLU A 312 -0.89 15.39 5.26
CA GLU A 312 -1.48 16.66 4.85
C GLU A 312 -1.76 17.63 6.02
N GLY A 313 -1.38 17.27 7.24
CA GLY A 313 -1.56 18.15 8.39
C GLY A 313 -2.98 18.25 8.94
N ILE A 314 -3.92 17.43 8.46
CA ILE A 314 -5.33 17.49 8.86
C ILE A 314 -5.71 16.34 9.81
N MET A 315 -6.45 16.68 10.87
CA MET A 315 -6.86 15.73 11.90
C MET A 315 -8.39 15.62 11.96
N GLU A 316 -8.89 14.38 11.99
CA GLU A 316 -10.31 14.09 12.26
C GLU A 316 -10.76 14.77 13.57
N PHE A 317 -11.85 15.53 13.52
CA PHE A 317 -12.42 16.21 14.69
C PHE A 317 -13.92 15.91 14.85
N PRO A 318 -14.34 15.21 15.92
CA PRO A 318 -15.71 14.70 16.04
C PRO A 318 -16.71 15.71 16.60
N TYR A 319 -16.26 16.87 17.11
CA TYR A 319 -17.08 17.79 17.89
C TYR A 319 -17.77 18.90 17.07
N GLY A 320 -17.73 18.83 15.73
CA GLY A 320 -18.46 19.78 14.87
C GLY A 320 -17.75 21.07 14.52
N THR A 321 -16.50 21.25 14.97
CA THR A 321 -15.62 22.39 14.63
C THR A 321 -14.35 21.89 13.90
N PRO A 322 -13.62 22.72 13.13
CA PRO A 322 -13.92 24.12 12.79
C PRO A 322 -15.25 24.26 12.06
N THR A 323 -15.84 25.45 12.13
CA THR A 323 -17.10 25.74 11.45
C THR A 323 -16.85 26.20 10.03
N ASP A 324 -17.84 26.04 9.15
CA ASP A 324 -17.85 26.69 7.84
C ASP A 324 -18.00 28.23 7.97
N GLU A 325 -17.98 28.93 6.83
CA GLU A 325 -18.11 30.39 6.76
C GLU A 325 -19.43 30.93 7.35
N SER A 326 -20.47 30.11 7.42
CA SER A 326 -21.77 30.46 8.00
C SER A 326 -21.85 30.17 9.51
N GLY A 327 -20.79 29.64 10.11
CA GLY A 327 -20.77 29.17 11.50
C GLY A 327 -21.41 27.79 11.69
N GLY A 328 -21.70 27.09 10.58
CA GLY A 328 -22.23 25.73 10.55
C GLY A 328 -21.15 24.66 10.64
N LYS A 329 -21.56 23.39 10.65
CA LYS A 329 -20.62 22.27 10.58
C LYS A 329 -20.03 22.19 9.18
N GLN A 330 -18.71 22.07 9.08
CA GLN A 330 -18.05 21.75 7.81
C GLN A 330 -18.69 20.55 7.11
N PRO A 331 -18.79 20.58 5.76
CA PRO A 331 -19.13 19.41 4.97
C PRO A 331 -18.23 18.23 5.34
N LYS A 332 -18.81 17.04 5.36
CA LYS A 332 -18.03 15.84 5.67
C LYS A 332 -17.12 15.49 4.49
N LEU A 333 -15.88 15.11 4.79
CA LEU A 333 -14.95 14.45 3.88
C LEU A 333 -14.64 13.08 4.47
N HIS A 334 -14.68 12.01 3.69
CA HIS A 334 -14.56 10.62 4.21
C HIS A 334 -15.51 10.34 5.38
N THR A 335 -16.72 10.93 5.36
CA THR A 335 -17.73 10.93 6.44
C THR A 335 -17.35 11.60 7.77
N LYS A 336 -16.21 12.31 7.82
CA LYS A 336 -15.63 12.98 8.98
C LYS A 336 -15.50 14.49 8.74
N GLN A 337 -15.16 15.23 9.77
CA GLN A 337 -14.77 16.65 9.69
C GLN A 337 -13.31 16.75 10.11
N TYR A 338 -12.59 17.75 9.60
CA TYR A 338 -11.15 17.85 9.77
C TYR A 338 -10.73 19.24 10.25
N LEU A 339 -9.75 19.26 11.15
CA LEU A 339 -9.04 20.46 11.58
C LEU A 339 -7.63 20.40 10.99
N TYR A 340 -7.20 21.48 10.35
CA TYR A 340 -5.80 21.66 9.99
C TYR A 340 -4.96 21.96 11.25
N ILE A 341 -3.88 21.22 11.43
CA ILE A 341 -2.90 21.34 12.51
C ILE A 341 -1.60 21.89 11.94
N LYS A 342 -0.86 21.04 11.21
CA LYS A 342 0.39 21.33 10.53
C LYS A 342 0.83 20.10 9.73
N ASP A 343 1.20 20.31 8.48
CA ASP A 343 1.63 19.26 7.56
C ASP A 343 2.94 18.61 7.98
N ASP A 344 3.18 17.42 7.45
CA ASP A 344 4.53 16.85 7.49
C ASP A 344 5.51 17.77 6.76
N LEU A 345 6.76 17.85 7.25
CA LEU A 345 7.78 18.71 6.66
C LEU A 345 8.04 18.39 5.18
N HIS A 346 7.90 17.12 4.78
CA HIS A 346 8.08 16.69 3.39
C HIS A 346 6.88 17.07 2.51
N HIS A 347 5.68 17.19 3.10
CA HIS A 347 4.48 17.68 2.41
C HIS A 347 4.40 19.22 2.37
N ASP A 348 4.98 19.91 3.35
CA ASP A 348 4.90 21.36 3.48
C ASP A 348 5.33 22.07 2.18
N PRO A 349 4.49 22.95 1.59
CA PRO A 349 4.84 23.72 0.40
C PRO A 349 6.13 24.53 0.56
N ILE A 350 6.55 24.83 1.79
CA ILE A 350 7.80 25.53 2.11
C ILE A 350 8.60 24.70 3.12
N SER A 351 9.12 23.56 2.65
CA SER A 351 9.88 22.62 3.50
C SER A 351 11.20 23.20 4.05
N ARG A 352 12.05 23.80 3.19
CA ARG A 352 13.37 24.31 3.59
C ARG A 352 13.89 25.40 2.66
N ASP A 353 14.63 26.35 3.24
CA ASP A 353 15.44 27.31 2.47
C ASP A 353 16.35 26.62 1.44
N GLY A 354 16.19 27.03 0.17
CA GLY A 354 16.95 26.51 -0.97
C GLY A 354 16.23 25.41 -1.76
N ASN A 355 15.19 24.79 -1.20
CA ASN A 355 14.32 23.87 -1.92
C ASN A 355 13.21 24.63 -2.68
N PRO A 356 12.64 24.03 -3.75
CA PRO A 356 11.52 24.63 -4.47
C PRO A 356 10.24 24.68 -3.63
N GLU A 357 9.33 25.59 -3.97
CA GLU A 357 7.99 25.65 -3.39
C GLU A 357 7.13 24.47 -3.88
N GLY A 358 6.51 23.75 -2.95
CA GLY A 358 5.68 22.56 -3.15
C GLY A 358 6.17 21.37 -2.31
N GLY A 359 5.26 20.47 -1.97
CA GLY A 359 5.53 19.27 -1.19
C GLY A 359 5.82 18.03 -2.03
N MET A 360 6.39 17.02 -1.37
CA MET A 360 6.51 15.65 -1.87
C MET A 360 5.16 14.92 -1.79
N LEU A 361 5.01 13.88 -2.60
CA LEU A 361 3.88 12.94 -2.60
C LEU A 361 4.24 11.67 -1.81
N CYS A 362 3.23 10.89 -1.43
CA CYS A 362 3.46 9.60 -0.77
C CYS A 362 4.34 8.66 -1.62
N GLN A 363 4.17 8.70 -2.95
CA GLN A 363 4.94 7.89 -3.90
C GLN A 363 6.41 8.35 -4.08
N ASP A 364 6.79 9.51 -3.55
CA ASP A 364 8.18 9.96 -3.62
C ASP A 364 9.06 9.23 -2.59
N CYS A 365 8.43 8.72 -1.54
CA CYS A 365 9.05 7.85 -0.56
C CYS A 365 8.74 6.39 -0.90
N HIS A 366 7.47 5.97 -0.97
CA HIS A 366 7.13 4.56 -1.16
C HIS A 366 7.65 3.97 -2.47
N THR A 367 8.34 2.83 -2.39
CA THR A 367 8.82 2.11 -3.59
C THR A 367 7.65 1.44 -4.33
N SER A 368 7.89 1.01 -5.58
CA SER A 368 6.88 0.22 -6.29
C SER A 368 6.56 -1.07 -5.55
N ILE A 369 7.52 -1.66 -4.83
CA ILE A 369 7.34 -2.89 -4.07
C ILE A 369 6.47 -2.64 -2.83
N ASP A 370 6.67 -1.52 -2.13
CA ASP A 370 5.83 -1.14 -0.98
C ASP A 370 4.33 -1.08 -1.34
N MET A 371 4.03 -0.63 -2.57
CA MET A 371 2.66 -0.40 -3.03
C MET A 371 2.07 -1.58 -3.79
N HIS A 372 2.80 -2.16 -4.75
CA HIS A 372 2.32 -3.24 -5.60
C HIS A 372 2.55 -4.63 -5.02
N GLY A 373 3.42 -4.79 -4.02
CA GLY A 373 3.89 -6.11 -3.58
C GLY A 373 5.16 -6.55 -4.28
N ASP A 374 5.88 -7.49 -3.66
CA ASP A 374 7.06 -8.15 -4.22
C ASP A 374 6.78 -9.59 -4.68
N GLY A 375 5.54 -10.05 -4.55
CA GLY A 375 5.10 -11.42 -4.82
C GLY A 375 4.77 -12.22 -3.56
N ASN A 376 5.34 -11.87 -2.40
CA ASN A 376 5.10 -12.60 -1.15
C ASN A 376 3.88 -12.08 -0.37
N LEU A 377 3.38 -12.90 0.55
CA LEU A 377 2.22 -12.61 1.39
C LEU A 377 2.62 -12.03 2.76
N PHE A 378 2.47 -10.72 2.91
CA PHE A 378 2.77 -10.01 4.16
C PHE A 378 1.61 -10.02 5.14
N GLY A 379 1.85 -10.52 6.34
CA GLY A 379 0.90 -10.56 7.43
C GLY A 379 0.77 -9.25 8.21
N THR A 380 1.75 -8.35 8.15
CA THR A 380 1.77 -7.08 8.92
C THR A 380 2.13 -5.89 8.04
N THR A 381 1.54 -4.72 8.34
CA THR A 381 1.74 -3.50 7.54
C THR A 381 3.17 -2.97 7.52
N LEU A 382 3.96 -3.31 8.54
CA LEU A 382 5.35 -2.85 8.64
C LEU A 382 6.31 -3.74 7.85
N ALA A 383 5.96 -5.00 7.60
CA ALA A 383 6.89 -5.94 6.97
C ALA A 383 7.14 -5.64 5.49
N GLN A 384 6.25 -4.90 4.82
CA GLN A 384 6.41 -4.60 3.39
C GLN A 384 7.21 -3.32 3.14
N VAL A 385 7.20 -2.34 4.05
CA VAL A 385 7.92 -1.07 3.88
C VAL A 385 9.41 -1.29 4.11
N GLU A 386 10.25 -0.92 3.13
CA GLU A 386 11.70 -1.17 3.19
C GLU A 386 12.56 0.07 3.47
N ILE A 387 11.93 1.24 3.62
CA ILE A 387 12.61 2.53 3.65
C ILE A 387 12.76 3.06 5.07
N GLU A 388 13.95 3.56 5.35
CA GLU A 388 14.31 4.22 6.60
C GLU A 388 14.70 5.69 6.39
N CYS A 389 14.58 6.50 7.45
CA CYS A 389 15.04 7.89 7.44
C CYS A 389 16.54 7.98 7.05
N SER A 390 17.32 7.01 7.54
CA SER A 390 18.77 6.92 7.33
C SER A 390 19.15 6.64 5.86
N ASP A 391 18.23 6.12 5.05
CA ASP A 391 18.47 5.78 3.64
C ASP A 391 18.66 7.02 2.76
N CYS A 392 18.16 8.18 3.20
CA CYS A 392 18.34 9.47 2.53
C CYS A 392 19.17 10.45 3.36
N HIS A 393 18.97 10.47 4.68
CA HIS A 393 19.62 11.45 5.57
C HIS A 393 20.97 10.99 6.11
N GLY A 394 21.21 9.68 6.18
CA GLY A 394 22.37 9.08 6.82
C GLY A 394 22.40 9.35 8.32
N GLU A 395 23.57 9.18 8.91
CA GLU A 395 23.87 9.47 10.31
C GLU A 395 24.87 10.61 10.45
N THR A 396 25.13 11.07 11.67
CA THR A 396 26.10 12.17 11.88
C THR A 396 27.54 11.75 11.55
N ASN A 397 27.82 10.45 11.52
CA ASN A 397 29.15 9.90 11.21
C ASN A 397 29.21 9.13 9.89
N ALA A 398 28.08 8.91 9.21
CA ALA A 398 28.00 8.14 7.98
C ALA A 398 27.00 8.76 6.99
N TYR A 399 27.36 8.87 5.71
CA TYR A 399 26.40 9.12 4.64
C TYR A 399 25.52 7.88 4.41
N PRO A 400 24.35 8.00 3.74
CA PRO A 400 23.46 6.85 3.55
C PRO A 400 24.13 5.63 2.92
N TRP A 401 24.94 5.84 1.87
CA TRP A 401 25.68 4.78 1.19
C TRP A 401 26.82 4.17 2.01
N GLU A 402 27.16 4.76 3.16
CA GLU A 402 28.17 4.24 4.09
C GLU A 402 27.55 3.32 5.16
N LEU A 403 26.22 3.29 5.29
CA LEU A 403 25.48 2.45 6.24
C LEU A 403 25.32 1.02 5.70
N PRO A 404 25.28 -0.01 6.55
CA PRO A 404 25.03 -1.38 6.10
C PRO A 404 23.58 -1.60 5.68
N ILE A 405 23.35 -2.71 4.96
CA ILE A 405 22.02 -3.28 4.71
C ILE A 405 21.38 -3.66 6.05
N GLY A 406 20.10 -3.36 6.23
CA GLY A 406 19.30 -3.60 7.43
C GLY A 406 19.40 -2.49 8.50
N TYR A 407 20.28 -1.49 8.31
CA TYR A 407 20.40 -0.39 9.28
C TYR A 407 19.14 0.47 9.31
N GLY A 408 18.64 0.76 10.51
CA GLY A 408 17.37 1.48 10.74
C GLY A 408 16.22 0.51 11.03
N GLU A 409 16.08 -0.53 10.19
CA GLU A 409 15.04 -1.55 10.35
C GLU A 409 15.34 -2.53 11.50
N GLU A 410 16.60 -2.88 11.77
CA GLU A 410 17.02 -3.67 12.95
C GLU A 410 16.36 -5.06 13.12
N LEU A 411 15.63 -5.57 12.11
CA LEU A 411 15.02 -6.91 12.12
C LEU A 411 16.06 -8.01 11.90
N LEU A 412 17.13 -7.71 11.16
CA LEU A 412 18.27 -8.61 10.89
C LEU A 412 19.61 -7.87 11.10
N PRO A 413 19.95 -7.47 12.33
CA PRO A 413 21.08 -6.57 12.61
C PRO A 413 22.46 -7.13 12.24
N ASP A 414 22.58 -8.46 12.06
CA ASP A 414 23.81 -9.15 11.67
C ASP A 414 23.84 -9.55 10.17
N PHE A 415 22.95 -8.99 9.33
CA PHE A 415 22.87 -9.37 7.92
C PHE A 415 24.12 -8.97 7.12
N SER A 416 24.63 -7.75 7.33
CA SER A 416 25.84 -7.25 6.67
C SER A 416 26.50 -6.15 7.51
N ASP A 417 27.83 -6.17 7.60
CA ASP A 417 28.63 -5.05 8.13
C ASP A 417 29.22 -4.16 7.02
N GLU A 418 29.09 -4.58 5.75
CA GLU A 418 29.63 -3.85 4.61
C GLU A 418 28.74 -2.66 4.24
N PRO A 419 29.32 -1.51 3.83
CA PRO A 419 28.57 -0.37 3.31
C PRO A 419 27.66 -0.77 2.15
N ARG A 420 26.39 -0.40 2.20
CA ARG A 420 25.42 -0.72 1.14
C ARG A 420 25.79 -0.10 -0.21
N GLY A 421 26.45 1.05 -0.22
CA GLY A 421 26.87 1.73 -1.45
C GLY A 421 25.71 2.40 -2.19
N VAL A 422 25.86 2.46 -3.52
CA VAL A 422 24.89 3.02 -4.47
C VAL A 422 24.78 2.09 -5.67
N SER A 423 23.65 2.13 -6.39
CA SER A 423 23.46 1.37 -7.63
C SER A 423 23.62 2.26 -8.86
N THR A 424 24.26 1.74 -9.91
CA THR A 424 24.20 2.36 -11.25
C THR A 424 23.03 1.85 -12.07
N GLU A 425 22.43 0.74 -11.66
CA GLU A 425 21.26 0.16 -12.32
C GLU A 425 19.98 0.73 -11.69
N PRO A 426 19.00 1.14 -12.50
CA PRO A 426 17.72 1.59 -11.99
C PRO A 426 16.92 0.41 -11.43
N PRO A 427 15.90 0.66 -10.59
CA PRO A 427 15.01 -0.40 -10.14
C PRO A 427 14.18 -0.96 -11.31
N ALA A 428 13.66 -2.18 -11.17
CA ALA A 428 12.96 -2.89 -12.25
C ALA A 428 11.75 -2.09 -12.78
N GLU A 429 11.02 -1.42 -11.89
CA GLU A 429 9.87 -0.55 -12.20
C GLU A 429 10.21 0.66 -13.06
N ALA A 430 11.48 1.11 -13.08
CA ALA A 430 11.90 2.21 -13.95
C ALA A 430 11.78 1.85 -15.45
N THR A 431 11.52 0.57 -15.77
CA THR A 431 11.13 0.14 -17.12
C THR A 431 9.82 0.80 -17.57
N TYR A 432 8.90 1.04 -16.64
CA TYR A 432 7.54 1.52 -16.91
C TYR A 432 7.28 2.93 -16.36
N GLY A 433 8.16 3.43 -15.48
CA GLY A 433 8.07 4.78 -14.90
C GLY A 433 9.02 5.81 -15.51
N THR A 434 9.08 6.98 -14.86
CA THR A 434 10.08 8.02 -15.16
C THR A 434 11.48 7.50 -14.86
N LYS A 435 12.40 7.64 -15.81
CA LYS A 435 13.82 7.35 -15.62
C LYS A 435 14.55 8.62 -15.24
N TYR A 436 15.15 8.63 -14.05
CA TYR A 436 15.97 9.73 -13.56
C TYR A 436 17.43 9.56 -14.00
N ASP A 437 18.20 10.65 -14.01
CA ASP A 437 19.65 10.55 -14.26
C ASP A 437 20.29 9.93 -13.02
N VAL A 438 21.09 8.88 -13.22
CA VAL A 438 21.71 8.11 -12.13
C VAL A 438 22.77 8.92 -11.39
N GLU A 439 23.36 9.94 -12.03
CA GLU A 439 24.45 10.75 -11.48
C GLU A 439 25.60 9.88 -10.94
N ASP A 440 25.96 10.00 -9.64
CA ASP A 440 26.98 9.16 -9.03
C ASP A 440 26.43 7.80 -8.54
N GLY A 441 25.11 7.58 -8.61
CA GLY A 441 24.42 6.35 -8.25
C GLY A 441 23.08 6.60 -7.55
N TYR A 442 22.12 5.70 -7.75
CA TYR A 442 20.88 5.63 -6.97
C TYR A 442 21.20 5.21 -5.53
N LEU A 443 20.59 5.88 -4.56
CA LEU A 443 20.65 5.40 -3.20
C LEU A 443 19.89 4.08 -3.05
N LEU A 444 20.31 3.30 -2.05
CA LEU A 444 19.72 2.02 -1.73
C LEU A 444 18.90 2.10 -0.43
N THR A 445 17.72 1.48 -0.45
CA THR A 445 16.87 1.26 0.72
C THR A 445 17.60 0.44 1.79
N ALA A 446 17.04 0.37 3.00
CA ALA A 446 17.57 -0.50 4.05
C ALA A 446 17.69 -1.96 3.61
N ARG A 447 16.82 -2.42 2.70
CA ARG A 447 16.85 -3.79 2.15
C ARG A 447 17.62 -3.94 0.84
N GLY A 448 18.23 -2.86 0.32
CA GLY A 448 19.16 -2.93 -0.80
C GLY A 448 18.54 -2.82 -2.20
N ASN A 449 17.31 -2.34 -2.32
CA ASN A 449 16.76 -1.91 -3.60
C ASN A 449 17.16 -0.47 -3.92
N PRO A 450 17.40 -0.12 -5.19
CA PRO A 450 17.57 1.27 -5.58
C PRO A 450 16.23 2.02 -5.54
N PHE A 451 16.19 3.22 -4.95
CA PHE A 451 14.98 4.07 -4.96
C PHE A 451 14.50 4.44 -6.37
N GLY A 452 15.45 4.56 -7.31
CA GLY A 452 15.16 5.03 -8.67
C GLY A 452 14.93 6.53 -8.79
N ASN A 453 14.38 7.20 -7.78
CA ASN A 453 14.18 8.65 -7.75
C ASN A 453 15.11 9.41 -6.78
N VAL A 454 15.88 8.70 -5.94
CA VAL A 454 16.85 9.30 -5.02
C VAL A 454 18.27 9.00 -5.48
N VAL A 455 19.05 10.05 -5.73
CA VAL A 455 20.39 9.95 -6.33
C VAL A 455 21.45 10.68 -5.52
N ARG A 456 22.69 10.21 -5.69
CA ARG A 456 23.87 10.83 -5.12
C ARG A 456 24.47 11.83 -6.11
N ARG A 457 24.80 13.02 -5.61
CA ARG A 457 25.59 14.05 -6.31
C ARG A 457 26.73 14.53 -5.42
N GLY A 458 27.91 13.92 -5.57
CA GLY A 458 29.05 14.14 -4.69
C GLY A 458 28.73 13.70 -3.25
N ASN A 459 28.55 14.68 -2.35
CA ASN A 459 28.11 14.45 -0.97
C ASN A 459 26.64 14.85 -0.74
N ASP A 460 25.98 15.40 -1.75
CA ASP A 460 24.57 15.76 -1.70
C ASP A 460 23.70 14.57 -2.07
N VAL A 461 22.50 14.54 -1.50
CA VAL A 461 21.44 13.59 -1.84
C VAL A 461 20.30 14.38 -2.47
N ILE A 462 19.85 13.94 -3.64
CA ILE A 462 18.81 14.60 -4.42
C ILE A 462 17.61 13.66 -4.52
N VAL A 463 16.44 14.14 -4.14
CA VAL A 463 15.16 13.43 -4.33
C VAL A 463 14.45 14.08 -5.51
N HIS A 464 14.19 13.28 -6.53
CA HIS A 464 13.36 13.65 -7.67
C HIS A 464 11.91 13.30 -7.38
N SER A 465 11.08 14.32 -7.16
CA SER A 465 9.65 14.12 -6.91
C SER A 465 8.88 13.95 -8.22
N ALA A 466 7.85 13.11 -8.18
CA ALA A 466 6.89 12.97 -9.26
C ALA A 466 6.05 14.24 -9.48
N THR A 467 6.10 15.21 -8.57
CA THR A 467 5.49 16.53 -8.81
C THR A 467 6.25 17.38 -9.83
N GLY A 468 7.39 16.90 -10.35
CA GLY A 468 8.26 17.66 -11.25
C GLY A 468 9.36 18.44 -10.54
N ARG A 469 9.47 18.32 -9.22
CA ARG A 469 10.39 19.07 -8.36
C ARG A 469 11.59 18.22 -7.94
N ASP A 470 12.70 18.90 -7.65
CA ASP A 470 13.91 18.27 -7.12
C ASP A 470 14.26 18.89 -5.77
N TYR A 471 14.52 18.05 -4.78
CA TYR A 471 14.83 18.47 -3.41
C TYR A 471 16.24 18.05 -3.04
N VAL A 472 16.96 18.96 -2.38
CA VAL A 472 18.24 18.62 -1.75
C VAL A 472 17.95 18.15 -0.32
N VAL A 473 18.34 16.91 -0.02
CA VAL A 473 18.13 16.30 1.29
C VAL A 473 19.23 16.75 2.25
N PRO A 474 18.88 17.21 3.46
CA PRO A 474 19.87 17.49 4.49
C PRO A 474 20.50 16.20 5.02
N THR A 475 21.75 15.93 4.65
CA THR A 475 22.51 14.82 5.23
C THR A 475 23.07 15.19 6.61
N LEU A 476 22.92 14.29 7.59
CA LEU A 476 23.33 14.56 8.97
C LEU A 476 24.85 14.75 9.08
N LYS A 477 25.64 13.92 8.40
CA LYS A 477 27.10 14.08 8.29
C LYS A 477 27.49 15.40 7.63
N GLY A 478 26.80 15.81 6.57
CA GLY A 478 27.04 17.09 5.90
C GLY A 478 26.79 18.29 6.83
N ILE A 479 25.69 18.27 7.60
CA ILE A 479 25.39 19.29 8.61
C ILE A 479 26.49 19.35 9.68
N LYS A 480 26.95 18.18 10.15
CA LYS A 480 28.02 18.09 11.16
C LYS A 480 29.34 18.66 10.64
N GLU A 481 29.76 18.24 9.45
CA GLU A 481 31.02 18.68 8.83
C GLU A 481 31.03 20.19 8.55
N ALA A 482 29.89 20.74 8.13
CA ALA A 482 29.73 22.17 7.89
C ALA A 482 29.52 22.99 9.18
N GLY A 483 29.14 22.36 10.29
CA GLY A 483 28.79 23.04 11.54
C GLY A 483 27.53 23.89 11.43
N THR A 484 26.57 23.49 10.59
CA THR A 484 25.37 24.28 10.25
C THR A 484 24.11 23.81 10.98
N TRP A 485 24.25 23.33 12.21
CA TRP A 485 23.11 22.94 13.04
C TRP A 485 22.16 24.12 13.27
N LYS A 486 20.86 23.85 13.24
CA LYS A 486 19.83 24.87 13.48
C LYS A 486 19.93 25.50 14.88
N SER A 487 20.37 24.72 15.87
CA SER A 487 20.58 25.15 17.25
C SER A 487 21.61 24.27 17.96
N PRO A 488 22.16 24.70 19.11
CA PRO A 488 22.99 23.84 19.96
C PRO A 488 22.23 22.59 20.43
N ASP A 489 20.93 22.69 20.69
CA ASP A 489 20.10 21.55 21.11
C ASP A 489 19.99 20.50 20.00
N ALA A 490 19.91 20.94 18.73
CA ALA A 490 19.91 20.05 17.58
C ALA A 490 21.23 19.27 17.47
N GLU A 491 22.37 19.94 17.63
CA GLU A 491 23.68 19.27 17.66
C GLU A 491 23.78 18.27 18.81
N VAL A 492 23.34 18.65 20.01
CA VAL A 492 23.38 17.75 21.17
C VAL A 492 22.50 16.53 20.96
N ALA A 493 21.26 16.73 20.51
CA ALA A 493 20.28 15.67 20.31
C ALA A 493 20.71 14.69 19.21
N MET A 494 21.18 15.18 18.06
CA MET A 494 21.49 14.33 16.92
C MET A 494 22.92 13.79 16.94
N ASP A 495 23.92 14.52 17.44
CA ASP A 495 25.34 14.11 17.32
C ASP A 495 25.99 13.71 18.66
N LYS A 496 25.68 14.40 19.76
CA LYS A 496 26.42 14.20 21.03
C LYS A 496 25.88 13.06 21.88
N ILE A 497 24.61 12.69 21.71
CA ILE A 497 23.97 11.59 22.43
C ILE A 497 23.81 10.41 21.47
N GLN A 498 24.83 9.55 21.38
CA GLN A 498 24.82 8.40 20.47
C GLN A 498 23.62 7.47 20.68
N ALA A 499 23.16 7.32 21.93
CA ALA A 499 22.00 6.52 22.25
C ALA A 499 20.72 6.92 21.49
N HIS A 500 20.62 8.16 20.99
CA HIS A 500 19.51 8.57 20.15
C HIS A 500 19.57 7.91 18.77
N GLN A 501 20.72 7.89 18.10
CA GLN A 501 20.88 7.22 16.80
C GLN A 501 20.70 5.69 16.93
N GLU A 502 21.14 5.13 18.06
CA GLU A 502 21.09 3.68 18.31
C GLU A 502 19.72 3.17 18.75
N ASN A 503 18.90 3.99 19.41
CA ASN A 503 17.69 3.50 20.08
C ASN A 503 16.41 4.30 19.78
N LEU A 504 16.48 5.50 19.18
CA LEU A 504 15.30 6.26 18.82
C LEU A 504 15.04 6.13 17.32
N GLU A 505 13.77 6.18 16.97
CA GLU A 505 13.35 6.58 15.64
C GLU A 505 13.56 8.08 15.45
N CYS A 506 14.00 8.51 14.27
CA CYS A 506 14.15 9.95 13.99
C CYS A 506 12.83 10.70 14.19
N TYR A 507 11.72 10.08 13.80
CA TYR A 507 10.38 10.63 13.95
C TYR A 507 9.88 10.64 15.41
N ALA A 508 10.61 10.08 16.38
CA ALA A 508 10.33 10.28 17.81
C ALA A 508 10.49 11.74 18.27
N CYS A 509 11.30 12.53 17.55
CA CYS A 509 11.43 13.97 17.78
C CYS A 509 10.95 14.80 16.60
N HIS A 510 10.99 14.26 15.38
CA HIS A 510 10.60 14.99 14.17
C HIS A 510 9.10 14.95 13.84
N ALA A 511 8.33 14.05 14.47
CA ALA A 511 6.88 14.13 14.42
C ALA A 511 6.38 15.23 15.39
N ASP A 512 6.01 16.40 14.86
CA ASP A 512 5.53 17.54 15.64
C ASP A 512 4.22 17.25 16.38
N TRP A 513 3.41 16.32 15.88
CA TRP A 513 2.17 15.87 16.50
C TRP A 513 1.79 14.48 15.95
N ALA A 514 0.94 13.77 16.68
CA ALA A 514 0.30 12.55 16.19
C ALA A 514 -1.17 12.50 16.62
N PRO A 515 -2.05 11.87 15.83
CA PRO A 515 -3.44 11.69 16.23
C PRO A 515 -3.55 10.73 17.42
N GLN A 516 -4.17 11.16 18.51
CA GLN A 516 -4.38 10.37 19.72
C GLN A 516 -5.85 9.98 19.85
N CYS A 517 -6.17 8.71 19.57
CA CYS A 517 -7.54 8.18 19.51
C CYS A 517 -7.83 7.19 20.66
N TYR A 518 -8.27 7.70 21.80
CA TYR A 518 -8.62 6.91 22.99
C TYR A 518 -10.14 6.69 23.08
N GLY A 519 -10.60 5.45 22.92
CA GLY A 519 -12.01 5.07 23.03
C GLY A 519 -12.77 5.17 21.70
N CYS A 520 -12.66 4.11 20.89
CA CYS A 520 -13.54 3.85 19.75
C CYS A 520 -14.73 3.02 20.27
N HIS A 521 -15.92 3.61 20.30
CA HIS A 521 -17.12 2.90 20.69
C HIS A 521 -17.75 2.25 19.47
N VAL A 522 -17.85 0.93 19.44
CA VAL A 522 -18.50 0.19 18.35
C VAL A 522 -19.77 -0.45 18.87
N THR A 523 -20.90 -0.24 18.21
CA THR A 523 -22.12 -1.00 18.48
C THR A 523 -22.42 -1.88 17.29
N ALA A 524 -22.50 -3.19 17.52
CA ALA A 524 -22.99 -4.18 16.56
C ALA A 524 -24.42 -4.56 16.96
N ASP A 525 -25.38 -4.18 16.13
CA ASP A 525 -26.80 -4.36 16.41
C ASP A 525 -27.43 -5.34 15.42
N TYR A 526 -27.73 -6.55 15.90
CA TYR A 526 -28.31 -7.65 15.13
C TYR A 526 -29.84 -7.72 15.26
N SER A 527 -30.46 -6.82 16.02
CA SER A 527 -31.90 -6.83 16.28
C SER A 527 -32.71 -6.52 15.02
N GLU A 528 -33.96 -6.98 14.97
CA GLU A 528 -34.93 -6.62 13.93
C GLU A 528 -34.48 -6.94 12.49
N GLY A 529 -33.54 -7.87 12.29
CA GLY A 529 -32.98 -8.17 10.97
C GLY A 529 -32.14 -7.04 10.40
N LYS A 530 -31.51 -6.23 11.27
CA LYS A 530 -30.56 -5.20 10.85
C LYS A 530 -29.38 -5.82 10.14
N GLU A 531 -28.95 -5.15 9.07
CA GLU A 531 -27.84 -5.56 8.22
C GLU A 531 -26.91 -4.39 7.94
N GLY A 532 -25.72 -4.70 7.46
CA GLY A 532 -24.75 -3.77 6.93
C GLY A 532 -24.14 -4.28 5.63
N THR A 533 -23.49 -3.39 4.87
CA THR A 533 -22.69 -3.77 3.69
C THR A 533 -21.59 -4.76 4.05
N ASP A 534 -21.40 -5.82 3.26
CA ASP A 534 -20.27 -6.75 3.40
C ASP A 534 -19.21 -6.46 2.33
N TRP A 535 -18.19 -5.66 2.66
CA TRP A 535 -17.17 -5.28 1.68
C TRP A 535 -16.25 -6.43 1.27
N THR A 536 -16.14 -7.47 2.09
CA THR A 536 -15.40 -8.68 1.73
C THR A 536 -16.21 -9.48 0.71
N ALA A 537 -17.51 -9.69 0.95
CA ALA A 537 -18.38 -10.39 -0.01
C ALA A 537 -18.52 -9.63 -1.33
N ILE A 538 -18.68 -8.29 -1.28
CA ILE A 538 -18.72 -7.44 -2.48
C ILE A 538 -17.44 -7.63 -3.30
N GLY A 539 -16.27 -7.51 -2.66
CA GLY A 539 -14.99 -7.76 -3.33
C GLY A 539 -14.93 -9.13 -4.00
N ASN A 540 -15.47 -10.16 -3.38
CA ASN A 540 -15.46 -11.54 -3.90
C ASN A 540 -16.57 -11.85 -4.94
N SER A 541 -17.47 -10.92 -5.21
CA SER A 541 -18.68 -11.15 -6.06
C SER A 541 -18.53 -10.75 -7.52
N ARG A 542 -17.34 -10.34 -7.96
CA ARG A 542 -17.11 -9.70 -9.27
C ARG A 542 -17.46 -10.65 -10.43
N ASN A 543 -18.18 -10.12 -11.41
CA ASN A 543 -18.50 -10.84 -12.65
C ASN A 543 -17.30 -10.85 -13.64
N ALA A 544 -17.49 -11.43 -14.83
CA ALA A 544 -16.45 -11.56 -15.85
C ALA A 544 -15.89 -10.22 -16.36
N SER A 545 -16.64 -9.13 -16.23
CA SER A 545 -16.30 -7.75 -16.62
C SER A 545 -15.72 -6.91 -15.48
N GLY A 546 -15.51 -7.50 -14.30
CA GLY A 546 -14.93 -6.77 -13.16
C GLY A 546 -15.93 -6.06 -12.26
N VAL A 547 -17.23 -6.17 -12.54
CA VAL A 547 -18.28 -5.47 -11.79
C VAL A 547 -18.68 -6.29 -10.56
N ALA A 548 -18.57 -5.68 -9.38
CA ALA A 548 -18.98 -6.28 -8.10
C ALA A 548 -20.48 -6.09 -7.82
N ASP A 549 -21.11 -7.07 -7.16
CA ASP A 549 -22.46 -6.95 -6.63
C ASP A 549 -22.47 -6.12 -5.34
N THR A 550 -22.71 -4.82 -5.47
CA THR A 550 -22.76 -3.89 -4.32
C THR A 550 -23.98 -4.06 -3.40
N SER A 551 -24.90 -4.98 -3.71
CA SER A 551 -26.09 -5.24 -2.89
C SER A 551 -25.83 -6.19 -1.72
N LEU A 552 -24.66 -6.83 -1.67
CA LEU A 552 -24.34 -7.83 -0.67
C LEU A 552 -24.21 -7.22 0.74
N THR A 553 -24.91 -7.86 1.67
CA THR A 553 -24.98 -7.49 3.08
C THR A 553 -24.61 -8.65 3.99
N LEU A 554 -24.31 -8.33 5.24
CA LEU A 554 -24.19 -9.28 6.34
C LEU A 554 -25.07 -8.86 7.52
N PRO A 555 -25.52 -9.81 8.36
CA PRO A 555 -26.26 -9.51 9.58
C PRO A 555 -25.49 -8.56 10.49
N GLY A 556 -26.22 -7.67 11.15
CA GLY A 556 -25.67 -6.70 12.09
C GLY A 556 -25.42 -5.33 11.45
N LYS A 557 -25.94 -4.29 12.11
CA LYS A 557 -25.64 -2.90 11.77
C LYS A 557 -24.56 -2.37 12.71
N ILE A 558 -23.47 -1.89 12.12
CA ILE A 558 -22.39 -1.23 12.84
C ILE A 558 -22.68 0.27 13.00
N SER A 559 -22.41 0.79 14.19
CA SER A 559 -22.24 2.23 14.42
C SER A 559 -21.01 2.51 15.26
N GLU A 560 -20.37 3.65 15.00
CA GLU A 560 -19.13 4.06 15.65
C GLU A 560 -19.29 5.40 16.37
N GLY A 561 -18.66 5.49 17.54
CA GLY A 561 -18.47 6.71 18.32
C GLY A 561 -17.01 6.93 18.70
N ARG A 562 -16.69 8.14 19.14
CA ARG A 562 -15.37 8.51 19.68
C ARG A 562 -15.58 9.13 21.05
N THR A 563 -14.83 8.66 22.05
CA THR A 563 -14.85 9.22 23.41
C THR A 563 -13.82 10.34 23.53
N TYR A 564 -12.60 10.10 23.07
CA TYR A 564 -11.52 11.07 23.16
C TYR A 564 -10.64 11.03 21.90
N LEU A 565 -10.62 12.14 21.17
CA LEU A 565 -9.75 12.33 20.01
C LEU A 565 -9.06 13.69 20.12
N ARG A 566 -7.73 13.69 20.21
CA ARG A 566 -6.88 14.89 20.35
C ARG A 566 -5.60 14.76 19.52
N TRP A 567 -4.98 15.89 19.22
CA TRP A 567 -3.56 15.94 18.85
C TRP A 567 -2.82 16.36 20.12
N GLU A 568 -1.83 15.58 20.50
CA GLU A 568 -0.98 15.82 21.68
C GLU A 568 0.43 15.36 21.32
N ASP A 569 1.40 15.70 22.17
CA ASP A 569 2.72 15.10 22.08
C ASP A 569 2.57 13.57 22.16
N PRO A 570 3.10 12.81 21.19
CA PRO A 570 2.89 11.38 21.16
C PRO A 570 3.52 10.71 22.38
N ILE A 571 2.84 9.68 22.89
CA ILE A 571 3.44 8.78 23.87
C ILE A 571 4.56 8.02 23.16
N LEU A 572 5.73 7.93 23.79
CA LEU A 572 6.83 7.13 23.27
C LEU A 572 6.76 5.69 23.79
N GLY A 573 7.11 4.73 22.94
CA GLY A 573 7.27 3.32 23.31
C GLY A 573 8.12 2.58 22.29
N ILE A 574 8.21 1.26 22.41
CA ILE A 574 9.10 0.43 21.57
C ILE A 574 8.33 -0.15 20.38
N ASN A 575 8.81 0.04 19.15
CA ASN A 575 8.23 -0.54 17.92
C ASN A 575 8.67 -2.01 17.71
N GLY A 576 8.23 -2.60 16.59
CA GLY A 576 8.61 -3.96 16.19
C GLY A 576 10.10 -4.14 15.89
N GLU A 577 10.79 -3.03 15.62
CA GLU A 577 12.23 -2.95 15.29
C GLU A 577 13.08 -2.74 16.56
N GLY A 578 12.43 -2.63 17.75
CA GLY A 578 13.11 -2.46 19.02
C GLY A 578 13.55 -1.03 19.36
N ARG A 579 13.19 -0.05 18.51
CA ARG A 579 13.49 1.38 18.67
C ARG A 579 12.34 2.12 19.35
N VAL A 580 12.68 3.25 19.97
CA VAL A 580 11.74 4.14 20.63
C VAL A 580 11.06 5.02 19.57
N THR A 581 9.75 4.89 19.46
CA THR A 581 8.89 5.53 18.46
C THR A 581 7.73 6.29 19.14
N PRO A 582 7.13 7.29 18.48
CA PRO A 582 5.75 7.70 18.73
C PRO A 582 4.81 6.50 18.63
N LEU A 583 3.98 6.30 19.64
CA LEU A 583 2.87 5.36 19.64
C LEU A 583 1.56 6.11 19.44
N ILE A 584 0.82 5.65 18.43
CA ILE A 584 -0.56 6.07 18.19
C ILE A 584 -1.46 4.94 18.70
N PRO A 585 -2.36 5.21 19.66
CA PRO A 585 -3.31 4.22 20.12
C PRO A 585 -4.15 3.73 18.93
N GLY A 586 -4.02 2.44 18.62
CA GLY A 586 -4.72 1.74 17.54
C GLY A 586 -6.20 1.51 17.82
N CYS A 587 -6.91 2.54 18.28
CA CYS A 587 -8.28 2.50 18.80
C CYS A 587 -8.42 1.57 20.01
N GLN A 588 -8.45 2.12 21.23
CA GLN A 588 -8.99 1.37 22.37
C GLN A 588 -10.46 1.03 22.07
N VAL A 589 -10.75 -0.23 21.74
CA VAL A 589 -12.09 -0.67 21.32
C VAL A 589 -12.95 -0.87 22.56
N ILE A 590 -14.12 -0.25 22.54
CA ILE A 590 -15.19 -0.42 23.52
C ILE A 590 -16.42 -0.83 22.73
N TYR A 591 -16.90 -2.06 22.92
CA TYR A 591 -17.97 -2.60 22.08
C TYR A 591 -19.24 -2.96 22.85
N THR A 592 -20.37 -2.79 22.17
CA THR A 592 -21.70 -3.19 22.61
C THR A 592 -22.31 -4.09 21.54
N VAL A 593 -22.85 -5.23 21.95
CA VAL A 593 -23.54 -6.18 21.06
C VAL A 593 -25.01 -6.26 21.47
N ILE A 594 -25.90 -5.99 20.52
CA ILE A 594 -27.34 -6.15 20.67
C ILE A 594 -27.75 -7.38 19.88
N GLY A 595 -28.34 -8.36 20.57
CA GLY A 595 -28.73 -9.64 20.00
C GLY A 595 -29.92 -9.54 19.04
N PRO A 596 -30.25 -10.64 18.34
CA PRO A 596 -31.35 -10.67 17.37
C PRO A 596 -32.73 -10.43 18.01
N ASP A 597 -32.88 -10.70 19.30
CA ASP A 597 -34.08 -10.45 20.10
C ASP A 597 -34.20 -8.98 20.59
N GLY A 598 -33.19 -8.14 20.35
CA GLY A 598 -33.13 -6.77 20.82
C GLY A 598 -32.55 -6.60 22.22
N GLU A 599 -32.20 -7.69 22.90
CA GLU A 599 -31.56 -7.64 24.21
C GLU A 599 -30.06 -7.36 24.09
N THR A 600 -29.50 -6.66 25.08
CA THR A 600 -28.06 -6.37 25.10
C THR A 600 -27.29 -7.60 25.56
N VAL A 601 -26.49 -8.17 24.67
CA VAL A 601 -25.60 -9.31 24.98
C VAL A 601 -24.41 -8.85 25.80
N VAL A 602 -23.78 -7.75 25.37
CA VAL A 602 -22.69 -7.11 26.10
C VAL A 602 -22.76 -5.59 25.93
N ASN A 603 -22.39 -4.84 26.97
CA ASN A 603 -22.52 -3.38 27.01
C ASN A 603 -21.19 -2.73 27.39
N ASN A 604 -20.64 -1.92 26.49
CA ASN A 604 -19.37 -1.20 26.68
C ASN A 604 -18.23 -2.10 27.17
N GLN A 605 -18.14 -3.32 26.62
CA GLN A 605 -17.02 -4.20 26.89
C GLN A 605 -15.75 -3.58 26.32
N ILE A 606 -14.71 -3.52 27.14
CA ILE A 606 -13.39 -3.09 26.68
C ILE A 606 -12.70 -4.32 26.11
N GLY A 607 -12.23 -4.24 24.87
CA GLY A 607 -11.38 -5.28 24.30
C GLY A 607 -10.09 -5.42 25.10
N HIS A 608 -9.73 -6.64 25.48
CA HIS A 608 -8.53 -6.90 26.28
C HIS A 608 -7.43 -7.43 25.35
N THR A 609 -6.31 -6.71 25.27
CA THR A 609 -5.08 -7.10 24.57
C THR A 609 -4.16 -7.95 25.43
#